data_AF-A0A158DT33-F1
#
_entry.id   AF-A0A158DT33-F1
#
_cell.length_a   1.000
_cell.length_b   1.000
_cell.length_c   1.000
_cell.angle_alpha   90.00
_cell.angle_beta   90.00
_cell.angle_gamma   90.00
#
_symmetry.space_group_name_H-M   'P 1'
#
loop_
_entity.id
_entity.type
_entity.pdbx_description
1 polymer ?
#
loop_
_entity_poly.entity_id
_entity_poly.type
_entity_poly.pdbx_seq_one_letter_code
_entity_poly.pdbx_strand_id
1 'polypeptide(L)'
;MNAPSTTSLHYRALTAADIPTAHALSRTVNWPHRAKDWQFASAHGTGFAAEENGVVIGTGLCWKFGADQASLGLVIVSSEHQGRG
;
A
#
# COMPACT_ATOMS: atom_id res chain seq x y z
N MET A 1 -20.63 7.45 27.74
CA MET A 1 -19.40 8.05 27.20
C MET A 1 -18.55 6.91 26.69
N ASN A 2 -18.52 6.66 25.38
CA ASN A 2 -17.65 5.64 24.80
C ASN A 2 -16.27 6.26 24.61
N ALA A 3 -15.24 5.58 25.12
CA ALA A 3 -13.85 5.96 24.89
C ALA A 3 -13.54 5.97 23.39
N PRO A 4 -12.66 6.86 22.89
CA PRO A 4 -12.24 6.80 21.50
C PRO A 4 -11.55 5.45 21.27
N SER A 5 -12.14 4.63 20.39
CA SER A 5 -11.49 3.41 19.91
C SER A 5 -10.12 3.79 19.36
N THR A 6 -9.05 3.32 19.99
CA THR A 6 -7.69 3.57 19.51
C THR A 6 -7.54 2.83 18.20
N THR A 7 -7.73 3.55 17.10
CA THR A 7 -7.54 3.03 15.76
C THR A 7 -6.08 2.63 15.59
N SER A 8 -5.82 1.32 15.60
CA SER A 8 -4.46 0.79 15.55
C SER A 8 -4.01 0.68 14.10
N LEU A 9 -3.03 1.51 13.74
CA LEU A 9 -2.34 1.43 12.45
C LEU A 9 -1.32 0.29 12.51
N HIS A 10 -1.46 -0.69 11.61
CA HIS A 10 -0.57 -1.82 11.50
C HIS A 10 0.13 -1.84 10.14
N TYR A 11 1.44 -2.06 10.15
CA TYR A 11 2.22 -2.29 8.94
C TYR A 11 2.55 -3.78 8.82
N ARG A 12 2.31 -4.34 7.64
CA ARG A 12 2.64 -5.74 7.34
C ARG A 12 3.16 -5.89 5.92
N ALA A 13 3.80 -7.01 5.62
CA ALA A 13 4.20 -7.34 4.26
C ALA A 13 2.98 -7.29 3.32
N LEU A 14 3.19 -6.66 2.15
CA LEU A 14 2.22 -6.70 1.07
C LEU A 14 2.26 -8.08 0.43
N THR A 15 1.10 -8.68 0.24
CA THR A 15 0.95 -10.01 -0.36
C THR A 15 0.13 -9.93 -1.65
N ALA A 16 0.15 -11.00 -2.44
CA ALA A 16 -0.68 -11.09 -3.65
C ALA A 16 -2.20 -10.96 -3.34
N ALA A 17 -2.63 -11.31 -2.13
CA ALA A 17 -4.02 -11.16 -1.69
C ALA A 17 -4.45 -9.70 -1.54
N ASP A 18 -3.50 -8.77 -1.37
CA ASP A 18 -3.76 -7.34 -1.21
C ASP A 18 -3.90 -6.59 -2.54
N ILE A 19 -3.51 -7.21 -3.65
CA ILE A 19 -3.52 -6.58 -4.99
C ILE A 19 -4.89 -5.99 -5.36
N PRO A 20 -6.04 -6.66 -5.13
CA PRO A 20 -7.33 -6.06 -5.41
C PRO A 20 -7.56 -4.74 -4.65
N THR A 21 -7.19 -4.69 -3.38
CA THR A 21 -7.34 -3.50 -2.53
C THR A 21 -6.34 -2.41 -2.91
N ALA A 22 -5.08 -2.76 -3.19
CA ALA A 22 -4.06 -1.83 -3.65
C ALA A 22 -4.39 -1.20 -5.02
N HIS A 23 -4.96 -2.00 -5.93
CA HIS A 23 -5.49 -1.52 -7.19
C HIS A 23 -6.70 -0.59 -6.97
N ALA A 24 -7.58 -0.89 -6.02
CA ALA A 24 -8.68 0.01 -5.64
C ALA A 24 -8.14 1.36 -5.13
N LEU A 25 -7.10 1.37 -4.28
CA LEU A 25 -6.43 2.60 -3.85
C LEU A 25 -5.89 3.41 -5.04
N SER A 26 -5.26 2.76 -6.02
CA SER A 26 -4.79 3.45 -7.24
C SER A 26 -5.92 4.18 -7.98
N ARG A 27 -7.10 3.56 -8.04
CA ARG A 27 -8.28 4.17 -8.66
C ARG A 27 -8.79 5.37 -7.88
N THR A 28 -8.71 5.35 -6.54
CA THR A 28 -9.14 6.50 -5.71
C THR A 28 -8.29 7.75 -5.92
N VAL A 29 -7.04 7.59 -6.37
CA VAL A 29 -6.12 8.70 -6.70
C VAL A 29 -6.01 8.95 -8.21
N ASN A 30 -6.94 8.40 -9.01
CA ASN A 30 -6.99 8.54 -10.47
C ASN A 30 -5.74 8.05 -11.21
N TRP A 31 -5.00 7.10 -10.65
CA TRP A 31 -3.86 6.50 -11.34
C TRP A 31 -4.33 5.37 -12.29
N PRO A 32 -3.85 5.32 -13.54
CA PRO A 32 -4.33 4.38 -14.57
C PRO A 32 -3.74 2.97 -14.45
N HIS A 33 -3.17 2.61 -13.30
CA HIS A 33 -2.59 1.29 -13.09
C HIS A 33 -3.68 0.22 -13.15
N ARG A 34 -3.42 -0.84 -13.92
CA ARG A 34 -4.28 -2.01 -14.00
C ARG A 34 -3.86 -2.99 -12.91
N ALA A 35 -4.77 -3.90 -12.54
CA ALA A 35 -4.45 -5.00 -11.62
C ALA A 35 -3.22 -5.83 -12.09
N LYS A 36 -3.03 -6.01 -13.41
CA LYS A 36 -1.85 -6.69 -13.96
C LYS A 36 -0.54 -5.94 -13.71
N ASP A 37 -0.57 -4.62 -13.71
CA ASP A 37 0.62 -3.79 -13.42
C ASP A 37 1.02 -3.99 -11.95
N TRP A 38 0.04 -4.06 -11.04
CA TRP A 38 0.23 -4.41 -9.62
C TRP A 38 0.79 -5.82 -9.41
N GLN A 39 0.26 -6.82 -10.12
CA GLN A 39 0.76 -8.20 -10.06
C GLN A 39 2.23 -8.27 -10.47
N PHE A 40 2.58 -7.62 -11.60
CA PHE A 40 3.95 -7.58 -12.08
C PHE A 40 4.88 -6.87 -11.07
N ALA A 41 4.47 -5.69 -10.60
CA ALA A 41 5.17 -4.90 -9.60
C ALA A 41 5.46 -5.70 -8.31
N SER A 42 4.42 -6.30 -7.72
CA SER A 42 4.51 -7.09 -6.49
C SER A 42 5.35 -8.36 -6.65
N ALA A 43 5.38 -8.98 -7.84
CA ALA A 43 6.15 -10.20 -8.06
C ALA A 43 7.67 -9.95 -8.11
N HIS A 44 8.10 -8.73 -8.44
CA HIS A 44 9.51 -8.36 -8.58
C HIS A 44 10.03 -7.47 -7.45
N GLY A 45 9.14 -7.01 -6.57
CA GLY A 45 9.45 -6.10 -5.49
C GLY A 45 9.11 -6.68 -4.12
N THR A 46 9.56 -5.98 -3.09
CA THR A 46 9.07 -6.18 -1.73
C THR A 46 8.27 -4.94 -1.33
N GLY A 47 7.28 -5.10 -0.48
CA GLY A 47 6.47 -3.96 -0.08
C GLY A 47 5.74 -4.19 1.22
N PHE A 48 5.12 -3.13 1.72
CA PHE A 48 4.27 -3.18 2.88
C PHE A 48 2.90 -2.58 2.58
N ALA A 49 1.90 -3.07 3.30
CA ALA A 49 0.58 -2.50 3.41
C ALA A 49 0.46 -1.81 4.78
N ALA A 50 -0.08 -0.59 4.78
CA ALA A 50 -0.58 0.08 5.96
C ALA A 50 -2.06 -0.31 6.12
N GLU A 51 -2.39 -0.89 7.25
CA GLU A 51 -3.71 -1.42 7.56
C GLU A 51 -4.29 -0.70 8.78
N GLU A 52 -5.56 -0.30 8.66
CA GLU A 52 -6.32 0.31 9.73
C GLU A 52 -7.64 -0.46 9.86
N ASN A 53 -7.92 -1.03 11.04
CA ASN A 53 -9.13 -1.83 11.30
C ASN A 53 -9.38 -2.96 10.27
N GLY A 54 -8.32 -3.65 9.82
CA GLY A 54 -8.44 -4.74 8.83
C GLY A 54 -8.49 -4.26 7.37
N VAL A 55 -8.44 -2.96 7.12
CA VAL A 55 -8.52 -2.38 5.78
C VAL A 55 -7.18 -1.81 5.38
N VAL A 56 -6.67 -2.20 4.21
CA VAL A 56 -5.46 -1.59 3.64
C VAL A 56 -5.78 -0.16 3.21
N ILE A 57 -5.19 0.79 3.92
CA ILE A 57 -5.32 2.24 3.67
C ILE A 57 -4.10 2.82 2.94
N GLY A 58 -3.00 2.06 2.85
CA GLY A 58 -1.82 2.52 2.15
C GLY A 58 -0.89 1.40 1.72
N THR A 59 -0.02 1.69 0.78
CA THR A 59 0.93 0.74 0.19
C THR A 59 2.26 1.44 -0.10
N GLY A 60 3.34 0.66 -0.13
CA GLY A 60 4.63 1.10 -0.66
C GLY A 60 5.45 -0.10 -1.11
N LEU A 61 6.05 0.00 -2.30
CA LEU A 61 6.92 -1.04 -2.87
C LEU A 61 8.35 -0.53 -3.04
N CYS A 62 9.29 -1.47 -2.99
CA CYS A 62 10.72 -1.31 -3.15
C CYS A 62 11.26 -2.39 -4.08
N TRP A 63 11.98 -1.98 -5.12
CA TRP A 63 12.72 -2.84 -6.04
C TRP A 63 14.21 -2.56 -5.90
N LYS A 64 14.98 -3.56 -5.49
CA LYS A 64 16.43 -3.45 -5.29
C LYS A 64 17.19 -3.73 -6.58
N PHE A 65 18.27 -3.00 -6.81
CA PHE A 65 19.22 -3.16 -7.92
C PHE A 65 20.63 -3.32 -7.35
N GLY A 66 21.02 -4.56 -7.05
CA GLY A 66 22.27 -4.82 -6.32
C GLY A 66 22.17 -4.48 -4.84
N ALA A 67 23.31 -4.14 -4.23
CA ALA A 67 23.40 -3.95 -2.77
C ALA A 67 22.86 -2.60 -2.29
N ASP A 68 23.13 -1.53 -3.06
CA ASP A 68 23.06 -0.15 -2.54
C ASP A 68 22.05 0.74 -3.28
N GLN A 69 21.34 0.20 -4.27
CA GLN A 69 20.39 0.96 -5.08
C GLN A 69 19.01 0.32 -5.03
N ALA A 70 17.97 1.15 -4.99
CA ALA A 70 16.60 0.71 -5.08
C ALA A 70 15.71 1.83 -5.64
N SER A 71 14.61 1.43 -6.29
CA SER A 71 13.50 2.33 -6.61
C SER A 71 12.35 2.07 -5.64
N LEU A 72 11.75 3.15 -5.16
CA LEU A 72 10.48 3.12 -4.43
C LEU A 72 9.35 3.53 -5.38
N GLY A 73 8.17 2.93 -5.21
CA GLY A 73 7.03 3.23 -6.07
C GLY A 73 5.77 2.53 -5.62
N LEU A 74 4.67 2.82 -6.33
CA LEU A 74 3.32 2.42 -5.91
C LEU A 74 3.07 2.79 -4.43
N VAL A 75 3.57 3.97 -4.04
CA VAL A 75 3.37 4.56 -2.73
C VAL A 75 2.07 5.34 -2.78
N ILE A 76 1.03 4.79 -2.17
CA ILE A 76 -0.33 5.34 -2.22
C ILE A 76 -0.91 5.29 -0.81
N VAL A 77 -1.55 6.37 -0.39
CA VAL A 77 -2.33 6.46 0.84
C VAL A 77 -3.74 6.91 0.45
N SER A 78 -4.77 6.29 1.01
CA SER A 78 -6.16 6.70 0.84
C SER A 78 -6.33 8.19 1.17
N SER A 79 -7.17 8.89 0.40
CA SER A 79 -7.35 10.34 0.56
C SER A 79 -7.78 10.75 1.98
N GLU A 80 -8.53 9.89 2.66
CA GLU A 80 -8.99 10.12 4.05
C GLU A 80 -7.84 10.06 5.09
N HIS A 81 -6.72 9.42 4.73
CA HIS A 81 -5.59 9.15 5.62
C HIS A 81 -4.30 9.88 5.23
N GLN A 82 -4.32 10.66 4.14
CA GLN A 82 -3.21 11.50 3.73
C GLN A 82 -2.93 12.63 4.76
N GLY A 83 -1.67 13.06 4.85
CA GLY A 83 -1.25 14.15 5.75
C GLY A 83 -1.12 13.76 7.23
N ARG A 84 -1.12 12.45 7.53
CA ARG A 84 -0.99 11.90 8.90
C ARG A 84 0.40 11.33 9.20
N GLY A 85 1.39 11.53 8.32
CA GLY A 85 2.74 10.96 8.39
C GLY A 85 3.31 10.77 7.00
#